data_AF-A0A428NBK5-F1
#
_entry.id   AF-A0A428NBK5-F1
#
_cell.length_a   1.000
_cell.length_b   1.000
_cell.length_c   1.000
_cell.angle_alpha   90.00
_cell.angle_beta   90.00
_cell.angle_gamma   90.00
#
_symmetry.space_group_name_H-M   'P 1'
#
loop_
_entity.id
_entity.type
_entity.pdbx_description
1 polymer ?
#
loop_
_entity_poly.entity_id
_entity_poly.type
_entity_poly.pdbx_seq_one_letter_code
_entity_poly.pdbx_strand_id
1 'polypeptide(L)'
;LGLLQESSQDGLAGSSALFLGDLINATYTVTPSGVEGTLHNAPLPQFVLVLSGVAHVTLPNSTDEVWIHGGRDSLIIAVDTAEVSAHGHLTAFPGPDPTVMMQIPFRGWSSLRPTTLHLGPCQVAEMAESKGICKAYLSHSGVWTR
;
A
#
# COMPACT_ATOMS: atom_id res chain seq x y z
N LEU A 1 -3.59 -8.61 -11.83
CA LEU A 1 -4.36 -8.87 -10.59
C LEU A 1 -5.78 -8.39 -10.81
N GLY A 2 -6.77 -9.10 -10.29
CA GLY A 2 -8.18 -8.87 -10.62
C GLY A 2 -8.67 -7.49 -10.22
N LEU A 3 -9.52 -6.91 -11.08
CA LEU A 3 -10.48 -5.89 -10.67
C LEU A 3 -11.21 -6.36 -9.41
N LEU A 4 -11.67 -5.41 -8.58
CA LEU A 4 -12.60 -5.74 -7.50
C LEU A 4 -13.75 -6.57 -8.09
N GLN A 5 -14.01 -7.72 -7.49
CA GLN A 5 -15.06 -8.65 -7.91
C GLN A 5 -16.23 -8.54 -6.94
N GLU A 6 -17.44 -8.61 -7.45
CA GLU A 6 -18.61 -8.73 -6.59
C GLU A 6 -18.58 -10.10 -5.88
N SER A 7 -18.71 -10.08 -4.56
CA SER A 7 -18.78 -11.29 -3.75
C SER A 7 -20.17 -11.88 -3.79
N SER A 8 -20.26 -13.20 -3.96
CA SER A 8 -21.48 -14.00 -3.79
C SER A 8 -21.46 -14.81 -2.49
N GLN A 9 -20.49 -14.58 -1.61
CA GLN A 9 -20.36 -15.31 -0.36
C GLN A 9 -21.48 -14.89 0.61
N ASP A 10 -22.10 -15.86 1.28
CA ASP A 10 -23.11 -15.58 2.32
C ASP A 10 -22.57 -14.58 3.36
N GLY A 11 -23.38 -13.56 3.67
CA GLY A 11 -22.99 -12.46 4.56
C GLY A 11 -22.15 -11.35 3.93
N LEU A 12 -21.65 -11.54 2.70
CA LEU A 12 -20.87 -10.55 1.93
C LEU A 12 -21.44 -10.32 0.52
N ALA A 13 -22.61 -10.88 0.20
CA ALA A 13 -23.23 -10.79 -1.11
C ALA A 13 -23.39 -9.32 -1.57
N GLY A 14 -22.96 -9.01 -2.79
CA GLY A 14 -23.00 -7.67 -3.38
C GLY A 14 -21.84 -6.74 -2.99
N SER A 15 -20.93 -7.18 -2.10
CA SER A 15 -19.74 -6.40 -1.73
C SER A 15 -18.65 -6.49 -2.81
N SER A 16 -17.82 -5.46 -2.91
CA SER A 16 -16.60 -5.48 -3.73
C SER A 16 -15.46 -6.14 -2.95
N ALA A 17 -14.86 -7.20 -3.51
CA ALA A 17 -13.80 -7.97 -2.90
C ALA A 17 -12.53 -7.97 -3.76
N LEU A 18 -11.36 -7.83 -3.11
CA LEU A 18 -10.06 -8.11 -3.71
C LEU A 18 -9.52 -9.43 -3.17
N PHE A 19 -9.21 -10.36 -4.05
CA PHE A 19 -8.43 -11.54 -3.70
C PHE A 19 -6.93 -11.19 -3.61
N LEU A 20 -6.34 -11.37 -2.43
CA LEU A 20 -4.95 -10.98 -2.15
C LEU A 20 -3.90 -12.03 -2.56
N GLY A 21 -4.31 -13.22 -3.00
CA GLY A 21 -3.40 -14.24 -3.52
C GLY A 21 -2.73 -15.11 -2.45
N ASP A 22 -1.55 -15.64 -2.78
CA ASP A 22 -0.71 -16.50 -1.91
C ASP A 22 0.09 -15.64 -0.94
N LEU A 23 -0.39 -15.61 0.31
CA LEU A 23 0.20 -14.82 1.39
C LEU A 23 1.21 -15.65 2.19
N ILE A 24 2.21 -14.99 2.76
CA ILE A 24 3.23 -15.64 3.58
C ILE A 24 2.80 -15.64 5.04
N ASN A 25 2.58 -14.45 5.60
CA ASN A 25 2.10 -14.19 6.95
C ASN A 25 1.52 -12.76 7.02
N ALA A 26 1.12 -12.32 8.21
CA ALA A 26 0.70 -10.95 8.46
C ALA A 26 1.25 -10.46 9.79
N THR A 27 1.56 -9.16 9.86
CA THR A 27 1.98 -8.47 11.08
C THR A 27 1.02 -7.33 11.35
N TYR A 28 0.52 -7.26 12.58
CA TYR A 28 -0.28 -6.15 13.09
C TYR A 28 0.61 -5.30 13.99
N THR A 29 0.77 -4.03 13.64
CA THR A 29 1.70 -3.12 14.32
C THR A 29 0.93 -1.91 14.83
N VAL A 30 1.18 -1.55 16.08
CA VAL A 30 0.75 -0.27 16.67
C VAL A 30 1.98 0.60 16.84
N THR A 31 2.13 1.59 15.97
CA THR A 31 3.26 2.52 16.00
C THR A 31 2.89 3.77 16.80
N PRO A 32 3.73 4.22 17.75
CA PRO A 32 3.50 5.46 18.47
C PRO A 32 3.35 6.68 17.54
N SER A 33 2.67 7.71 18.04
CA SER A 33 2.59 9.02 17.39
C SER A 33 3.96 9.72 17.37
N GLY A 34 4.21 10.53 16.34
CA GLY A 34 5.39 11.38 16.24
C GLY A 34 6.67 10.63 15.89
N VAL A 35 6.55 9.41 15.39
CA VAL A 35 7.71 8.64 14.90
C VAL A 35 8.11 9.16 13.54
N GLU A 36 9.30 9.76 13.48
CA GLU A 36 9.99 10.04 12.23
C GLU A 36 10.53 8.72 11.65
N GLY A 37 10.16 8.43 10.41
CA GLY A 37 10.62 7.24 9.70
C GLY A 37 12.10 7.27 9.36
N THR A 38 12.71 6.10 9.23
CA THR A 38 14.02 5.96 8.59
C THR A 38 13.87 5.42 7.17
N LEU A 39 14.90 5.65 6.36
CA LEU A 39 14.99 5.08 5.02
C LEU A 39 15.09 3.55 5.11
N HIS A 40 14.21 2.84 4.39
CA HIS A 40 14.20 1.40 4.35
C HIS A 40 13.56 0.86 3.07
N ASN A 41 13.92 -0.36 2.71
CA ASN A 41 13.23 -1.14 1.69
C ASN A 41 12.12 -1.98 2.32
N ALA A 42 11.10 -2.29 1.53
CA ALA A 42 10.18 -3.37 1.87
C ALA A 42 10.96 -4.70 1.96
N PRO A 43 10.87 -5.47 3.07
CA PRO A 43 11.59 -6.75 3.19
C PRO A 43 11.13 -7.79 2.16
N LEU A 44 9.87 -7.72 1.76
CA LEU A 44 9.24 -8.50 0.70
C LEU A 44 8.14 -7.64 0.04
N PRO A 45 7.71 -7.97 -1.19
CA PRO A 45 6.50 -7.40 -1.76
C PRO A 45 5.33 -7.67 -0.82
N GLN A 46 4.63 -6.61 -0.42
CA GLN A 46 3.62 -6.72 0.62
C GLN A 46 2.47 -5.74 0.42
N PHE A 47 1.27 -6.17 0.79
CA PHE A 47 0.17 -5.25 1.03
C PHE A 47 0.39 -4.58 2.38
N VAL A 48 0.12 -3.28 2.47
CA VAL A 48 0.09 -2.56 3.74
C VAL A 48 -1.26 -1.87 3.85
N LEU A 49 -1.96 -2.10 4.96
CA LEU A 49 -3.20 -1.41 5.29
C LEU A 49 -2.95 -0.52 6.49
N VAL A 50 -3.26 0.77 6.39
CA VAL A 50 -3.38 1.62 7.57
C VAL A 50 -4.79 1.46 8.11
N LEU A 51 -4.93 0.85 9.28
CA LEU A 51 -6.23 0.58 9.88
C LEU A 51 -6.77 1.80 10.62
N SER A 52 -5.89 2.54 11.31
CA SER A 52 -6.19 3.80 11.99
C SER A 52 -4.94 4.69 12.07
N GLY A 53 -5.12 5.99 12.29
CA GLY A 53 -4.01 6.96 12.32
C GLY A 53 -3.62 7.44 10.92
N VAL A 54 -2.35 7.78 10.74
CA VAL A 54 -1.83 8.30 9.47
C VAL A 54 -0.37 7.91 9.26
N ALA A 55 -0.08 7.40 8.06
CA ALA A 55 1.28 7.20 7.58
C ALA A 55 1.58 8.23 6.48
N HIS A 56 2.76 8.85 6.56
CA HIS A 56 3.27 9.73 5.52
C HIS A 56 4.48 9.08 4.87
N VAL A 57 4.37 8.80 3.58
CA VAL A 57 5.42 8.13 2.82
C VAL A 57 6.05 9.09 1.83
N THR A 58 7.39 9.12 1.79
CA THR A 58 8.18 9.92 0.85
C THR A 58 9.24 9.08 0.16
N LEU A 59 9.64 9.50 -1.04
CA LEU A 59 10.70 8.85 -1.80
C LEU A 59 12.02 9.64 -1.74
N PRO A 60 13.17 8.96 -1.59
CA PRO A 60 14.47 9.63 -1.61
C PRO A 60 14.71 10.26 -2.98
N ASN A 61 15.25 11.48 -3.00
CA ASN A 61 15.55 12.25 -4.22
C ASN A 61 14.33 12.56 -5.11
N SER A 62 13.11 12.53 -4.56
CA SER A 62 11.89 12.96 -5.23
C SER A 62 11.10 13.92 -4.34
N THR A 63 10.20 14.69 -4.95
CA THR A 63 9.16 15.44 -4.24
C THR A 63 7.85 14.65 -4.13
N ASP A 64 7.81 13.43 -4.66
CA ASP A 64 6.65 12.57 -4.56
C ASP A 64 6.42 12.11 -3.11
N GLU A 65 5.19 12.29 -2.66
CA GLU A 65 4.75 11.91 -1.32
C GLU A 65 3.32 11.39 -1.35
N VAL A 66 2.94 10.62 -0.33
CA VAL A 66 1.56 10.21 -0.10
C VAL A 66 1.23 10.20 1.39
N TRP A 67 0.05 10.69 1.71
CA TRP A 67 -0.54 10.66 3.03
C TRP A 67 -1.65 9.60 3.07
N ILE A 68 -1.46 8.59 3.90
CA ILE A 68 -2.32 7.42 3.97
C ILE A 68 -3.04 7.45 5.31
N HIS A 69 -4.29 7.87 5.28
CA HIS A 69 -5.15 7.87 6.44
C HIS A 69 -5.75 6.48 6.65
N GLY A 70 -5.90 6.09 7.92
CA GLY A 70 -6.53 4.83 8.25
C GLY A 70 -7.98 4.76 7.78
N GLY A 71 -8.40 3.59 7.28
CA GLY A 71 -9.78 3.36 6.84
C GLY A 71 -9.89 2.67 5.49
N ARG A 72 -11.00 2.92 4.79
CA ARG A 72 -11.41 2.21 3.56
C ARG A 72 -10.38 2.27 2.44
N ASP A 73 -9.71 3.41 2.27
CA ASP A 73 -8.89 3.71 1.10
C ASP A 73 -7.38 3.66 1.43
N SER A 74 -7.00 2.90 2.46
CA SER A 74 -5.64 2.89 3.03
C SER A 74 -4.71 1.79 2.51
N LEU A 75 -5.19 0.96 1.58
CA LEU A 75 -4.44 -0.18 1.06
C LEU A 75 -3.37 0.30 0.06
N ILE A 76 -2.12 0.01 0.38
CA ILE A 76 -0.98 0.23 -0.49
C ILE A 76 -0.24 -1.08 -0.78
N ILE A 77 0.67 -1.07 -1.76
CA ILE A 77 1.55 -2.21 -2.04
C ILE A 77 2.99 -1.74 -2.11
N ALA A 78 3.79 -2.11 -1.11
CA ALA A 78 5.21 -1.83 -1.12
C ALA A 78 5.95 -2.93 -1.90
N VAL A 79 6.65 -2.54 -2.96
CA VAL A 79 7.37 -3.45 -3.88
C VAL A 79 8.81 -3.02 -4.13
N ASP A 80 9.26 -1.96 -3.46
CA ASP A 80 10.60 -1.43 -3.43
C ASP A 80 11.50 -2.27 -2.55
N THR A 81 11.55 -3.57 -2.81
CA THR A 81 12.51 -4.47 -2.18
C THR A 81 13.93 -4.06 -2.58
N ALA A 82 14.93 -4.56 -1.86
CA ALA A 82 16.34 -4.24 -2.14
C ALA A 82 16.76 -4.63 -3.57
N GLU A 83 16.11 -5.62 -4.18
CA GLU A 83 16.34 -6.03 -5.57
C GLU A 83 15.76 -5.06 -6.60
N VAL A 84 14.73 -4.29 -6.22
CA VAL A 84 14.00 -3.35 -7.09
C VAL A 84 14.46 -1.90 -6.89
N SER A 85 14.87 -1.56 -5.67
CA SER A 85 15.13 -0.18 -5.23
C SER A 85 16.37 -0.14 -4.36
N ALA A 86 17.37 0.66 -4.74
CA ALA A 86 18.60 0.82 -3.95
C ALA A 86 18.38 1.55 -2.61
N HIS A 87 17.28 2.30 -2.49
CA HIS A 87 17.04 3.18 -1.34
C HIS A 87 15.71 2.91 -0.63
N GLY A 88 14.71 2.39 -1.34
CA GLY A 88 13.37 2.18 -0.79
C GLY A 88 12.57 3.48 -0.61
N HIS A 89 11.98 3.67 0.56
CA HIS A 89 11.17 4.82 0.94
C HIS A 89 11.37 5.21 2.42
N LEU A 90 10.79 6.33 2.83
CA LEU A 90 10.66 6.73 4.24
C LEU A 90 9.18 6.70 4.65
N THR A 91 8.89 6.25 5.87
CA THR A 91 7.53 6.21 6.42
C THR A 91 7.48 6.86 7.80
N ALA A 92 6.90 8.04 7.89
CA ALA A 92 6.66 8.74 9.15
C ALA A 92 5.23 8.52 9.65
N PHE A 93 5.02 8.73 10.96
CA PHE A 93 3.71 8.59 11.63
C PHE A 93 3.38 9.88 12.39
N PRO A 94 3.10 10.99 11.67
CA PRO A 94 3.04 12.33 12.25
C PRO A 94 1.73 12.66 12.98
N GLY A 95 0.73 11.77 12.93
CA GLY A 95 -0.58 12.01 13.52
C GLY A 95 -0.52 12.12 15.05
N PRO A 96 -1.54 12.74 15.68
CA PRO A 96 -1.60 12.90 17.14
C PRO A 96 -1.85 11.58 17.89
N ASP A 97 -2.40 10.58 17.20
CA ASP A 97 -2.72 9.27 17.74
C ASP A 97 -1.79 8.18 17.17
N PRO A 98 -1.60 7.04 17.87
CA PRO A 98 -0.88 5.91 17.33
C PRO A 98 -1.45 5.43 15.98
N THR A 99 -0.56 5.06 15.07
CA THR A 99 -0.93 4.51 13.78
C THR A 99 -0.95 2.99 13.86
N VAL A 100 -2.08 2.40 13.47
CA VAL A 100 -2.23 0.96 13.39
C VAL A 100 -2.11 0.55 11.94
N MET A 101 -1.25 -0.42 11.66
CA MET A 101 -1.08 -0.97 10.31
C MET A 101 -1.05 -2.49 10.32
N MET A 102 -1.41 -3.05 9.16
CA MET A 102 -1.22 -4.45 8.86
C MET A 102 -0.31 -4.60 7.64
N GLN A 103 0.77 -5.36 7.80
CA GLN A 103 1.69 -5.70 6.72
C GLN A 103 1.48 -7.15 6.34
N ILE A 104 1.27 -7.42 5.05
CA ILE A 104 0.91 -8.74 4.54
C ILE A 104 1.82 -9.08 3.35
N PRO A 105 2.99 -9.68 3.62
CA PRO A 105 3.87 -10.17 2.56
C PRO A 105 3.20 -11.27 1.73
N PHE A 106 3.44 -11.25 0.43
CA PHE A 106 2.91 -12.25 -0.50
C PHE A 106 4.02 -12.84 -1.38
N ARG A 107 3.76 -14.04 -1.93
CA ARG A 107 4.70 -14.70 -2.84
C ARG A 107 4.50 -14.22 -4.27
N GLY A 108 5.62 -14.09 -4.99
CA GLY A 108 5.62 -13.96 -6.44
C GLY A 108 4.99 -12.68 -6.98
N TRP A 109 5.65 -11.54 -6.79
CA TRP A 109 5.27 -10.25 -7.39
C TRP A 109 4.96 -10.31 -8.89
N SER A 110 5.74 -11.08 -9.65
CA SER A 110 5.55 -11.31 -11.08
C SER A 110 4.20 -11.94 -11.44
N SER A 111 3.57 -12.67 -10.51
CA SER A 111 2.22 -13.22 -10.68
C SER A 111 1.14 -12.13 -10.62
N LEU A 112 1.43 -10.99 -9.97
CA LEU A 112 0.45 -9.94 -9.80
C LEU A 112 0.18 -9.14 -11.08
N ARG A 113 1.15 -9.10 -12.02
CA ARG A 113 1.06 -8.41 -13.33
C ARG A 113 0.24 -7.11 -13.30
N PRO A 114 0.66 -6.12 -12.51
CA PRO A 114 -0.08 -4.86 -12.46
C PRO A 114 0.16 -4.04 -13.73
N THR A 115 -0.73 -3.11 -14.03
CA THR A 115 -0.54 -2.19 -15.17
C THR A 115 -0.34 -0.77 -14.66
N THR A 116 0.79 -0.16 -15.02
CA THR A 116 1.05 1.24 -14.70
C THR A 116 -0.02 2.15 -15.27
N LEU A 117 -0.63 2.97 -14.40
CA LEU A 117 -1.60 3.99 -14.83
C LEU A 117 -0.86 5.24 -15.26
N HIS A 118 0.02 5.74 -14.40
CA HIS A 118 0.87 6.90 -14.66
C HIS A 118 2.10 6.88 -13.72
N LEU A 119 3.00 7.83 -13.95
CA LEU A 119 4.10 8.15 -13.04
C LEU A 119 3.60 9.15 -11.97
N GLY A 120 4.21 9.14 -10.78
CA GLY A 120 3.82 9.98 -9.66
C GLY A 120 2.59 9.47 -8.90
N PRO A 121 2.36 9.93 -7.67
CA PRO A 121 1.42 9.33 -6.72
C PRO A 121 -0.02 9.25 -7.24
N CYS A 122 -0.69 8.17 -6.86
CA CYS A 122 -2.12 7.97 -7.06
C CYS A 122 -2.91 9.19 -6.60
N GLN A 123 -3.80 9.68 -7.46
CA GLN A 123 -4.69 10.79 -7.15
C GLN A 123 -5.88 10.31 -6.33
N VAL A 124 -6.46 11.21 -5.52
CA VAL A 124 -7.64 10.91 -4.68
C VAL A 124 -8.81 10.33 -5.51
N ALA A 125 -9.01 10.85 -6.72
CA ALA A 125 -10.04 10.35 -7.63
C ALA A 125 -9.83 8.86 -7.99
N GLU A 126 -8.60 8.42 -8.12
CA GLU A 126 -8.25 7.04 -8.47
C GLU A 126 -8.38 6.09 -7.29
N MET A 127 -8.19 6.60 -6.06
CA MET A 127 -8.44 5.84 -4.82
C MET A 127 -9.94 5.70 -4.53
N ALA A 128 -10.73 6.75 -4.80
CA ALA A 128 -12.16 6.81 -4.47
C ALA A 128 -13.07 5.97 -5.40
N GLU A 129 -12.68 5.77 -6.65
CA GLU A 129 -13.60 5.28 -7.67
C GLU A 129 -14.02 3.81 -7.56
N SER A 130 -13.50 3.02 -6.61
CA SER A 130 -13.94 1.61 -6.36
C SER A 130 -13.87 0.68 -7.59
N LYS A 131 -13.40 1.17 -8.74
CA LYS A 131 -13.31 0.45 -10.02
C LYS A 131 -11.91 -0.11 -10.25
N GLY A 132 -10.97 0.26 -9.40
CA GLY A 132 -9.65 -0.34 -9.27
C GLY A 132 -9.01 0.28 -8.04
N ILE A 133 -8.32 -0.53 -7.26
CA ILE A 133 -7.53 -0.02 -6.14
C ILE A 133 -6.37 0.72 -6.79
N CYS A 134 -6.28 2.04 -6.64
CA CYS A 134 -5.05 2.75 -6.96
C CYS A 134 -4.04 2.33 -5.90
N LYS A 135 -3.32 1.26 -6.23
CA LYS A 135 -2.41 0.61 -5.31
C LYS A 135 -1.20 1.47 -5.25
N ALA A 136 -0.91 1.91 -4.04
CA ALA A 136 0.19 2.80 -3.86
C ALA A 136 1.50 1.96 -4.01
N TYR A 137 2.08 1.87 -5.22
CA TYR A 137 3.34 1.18 -5.53
C TYR A 137 4.55 2.07 -5.27
N LEU A 138 5.22 1.79 -4.17
CA LEU A 138 6.53 2.34 -3.90
C LEU A 138 7.54 1.55 -4.73
N SER A 139 8.09 2.16 -5.78
CA SER A 139 9.24 1.66 -6.54
C SER A 139 10.15 2.84 -6.90
N HIS A 140 11.40 2.56 -7.25
CA HIS A 140 12.49 3.55 -7.44
C HIS A 140 12.21 4.67 -8.45
N SER A 141 11.09 4.60 -9.19
CA SER A 141 10.68 5.54 -10.23
C SER A 141 9.32 6.21 -9.97
N GLY A 142 8.75 6.06 -8.76
CA GLY A 142 7.43 6.61 -8.46
C GLY A 142 6.37 6.08 -9.43
N VAL A 143 6.42 4.79 -9.75
CA VAL A 143 5.49 4.15 -10.71
C VAL A 143 4.30 3.59 -9.93
N TRP A 144 3.12 4.20 -10.10
CA TRP A 144 1.88 3.84 -9.41
C TRP A 144 0.89 3.19 -10.42
N THR A 145 0.24 2.09 -10.03
CA THR A 145 -0.32 1.11 -10.99
C THR A 145 -1.65 0.52 -10.48
N ARG A 146 -2.46 -0.09 -11.37
CA ARG A 146 -3.78 -0.72 -11.08
C ARG A 146 -3.66 -2.26 -11.02
#